data_AF-A0A2C5ZTX2-F1
#
_entry.id   AF-A0A2C5ZTX2-F1
#
_cell.length_a   1.000
_cell.length_b   1.000
_cell.length_c   1.000
_cell.angle_alpha   90.00
_cell.angle_beta   90.00
_cell.angle_gamma   90.00
#
_symmetry.space_group_name_H-M   'P 1'
#
loop_
_entity.id
_entity.type
_entity.pdbx_description
1 polymer ?
#
loop_
_entity_poly.entity_id
_entity_poly.type
_entity_poly.pdbx_seq_one_letter_code
_entity_poly.pdbx_strand_id
1 'polypeptide(L)'
;MLSPHRVRLPHQQAVLAAQLRLAAAEGRPVSLHGVQAHGVLFDAVSALWRGHERRLPSRRERRASAVPGADDDDGDPDGEEDREGPRPYPPRICLHSFSGSADLLGQWMNPSVPCAVFVSLSVAINLGSDAGRAKLDLVVRAVPDDRILVESDLHTAGPPMDAALEEMYRAVCAAKGWALEDGVRRIGDNFCRFVFG
;
A
#
# COMPACT_ATOMS: atom_id res chain seq x y z
N MET A 1 -18.85 19.34 5.10
CA MET A 1 -18.81 20.51 4.18
C MET A 1 -17.45 20.51 3.50
N LEU A 2 -17.38 20.63 2.17
CA LEU A 2 -16.11 20.80 1.46
C LEU A 2 -15.69 22.28 1.45
N SER A 3 -14.39 22.53 1.45
CA SER A 3 -13.81 23.88 1.35
C SER A 3 -14.34 24.64 0.12
N PRO A 4 -14.58 25.97 0.22
CA PRO A 4 -14.98 26.79 -0.94
C PRO A 4 -13.82 26.99 -1.93
N HIS A 5 -12.58 26.66 -1.55
CA HIS A 5 -11.41 26.86 -2.39
C HIS A 5 -11.27 25.74 -3.41
N ARG A 6 -11.27 26.10 -4.70
CA ARG A 6 -10.97 25.17 -5.80
C ARG A 6 -9.48 25.18 -6.09
N VAL A 7 -8.82 24.06 -5.80
CA VAL A 7 -7.40 23.86 -6.10
C VAL A 7 -7.24 23.11 -7.41
N ARG A 8 -6.46 23.66 -8.34
CA ARG A 8 -6.19 23.00 -9.63
C ARG A 8 -5.32 21.76 -9.43
N LEU A 9 -5.58 20.70 -10.19
CA LEU A 9 -4.86 19.43 -10.09
C LEU A 9 -3.33 19.57 -10.21
N PRO A 10 -2.76 20.40 -11.13
CA PRO A 10 -1.31 20.60 -11.19
C PRO A 10 -0.71 21.18 -9.90
N HIS A 11 -1.47 22.01 -9.17
CA HIS A 11 -1.01 22.53 -7.89
C HIS A 11 -0.96 21.42 -6.83
N GLN A 12 -1.99 20.56 -6.77
CA GLN A 12 -1.99 19.40 -5.88
C GLN A 12 -0.81 18.47 -6.14
N GLN A 13 -0.51 18.17 -7.42
CA GLN A 13 0.64 17.36 -7.82
C GLN A 13 1.98 18.02 -7.43
N ALA A 14 2.10 19.34 -7.58
CA ALA A 14 3.31 20.07 -7.21
C ALA A 14 3.58 20.00 -5.69
N VAL A 15 2.55 20.21 -4.87
CA VAL A 15 2.65 20.10 -3.40
C VAL A 15 2.98 18.67 -2.98
N LEU A 16 2.28 17.67 -3.55
CA LEU A 16 2.54 16.26 -3.29
C LEU A 16 4.00 15.90 -3.63
N ALA A 17 4.48 16.28 -4.82
CA ALA A 17 5.85 15.98 -5.23
C ALA A 17 6.90 16.65 -4.33
N ALA A 18 6.62 17.82 -3.76
CA ALA A 18 7.50 18.46 -2.79
C ALA A 18 7.54 17.67 -1.46
N GLN A 19 6.38 17.26 -0.95
CA GLN A 19 6.27 16.46 0.28
C GLN A 19 6.96 15.08 0.13
N LEU A 20 6.79 14.42 -1.01
CA LEU A 20 7.41 13.14 -1.29
C LEU A 20 8.94 13.23 -1.37
N ARG A 21 9.48 14.29 -1.99
CA ARG A 21 10.93 14.53 -2.02
C ARG A 21 11.50 14.81 -0.63
N LEU A 22 10.77 15.53 0.20
CA LEU A 22 11.16 15.74 1.60
C LEU A 22 11.18 14.41 2.36
N ALA A 23 10.12 13.60 2.25
CA ALA A 23 10.08 12.28 2.88
C ALA A 23 11.21 11.36 2.38
N ALA A 24 11.55 11.43 1.09
CA ALA A 24 12.67 10.69 0.52
C ALA A 24 14.01 11.13 1.11
N ALA A 25 14.26 12.45 1.22
CA ALA A 25 15.47 13.00 1.82
C ALA A 25 15.61 12.64 3.30
N GLU A 26 14.49 12.54 4.02
CA GLU A 26 14.45 12.19 5.44
C GLU A 26 14.32 10.68 5.70
N GLY A 27 14.26 9.84 4.65
CA GLY A 27 14.05 8.40 4.77
C GLY A 27 12.74 8.01 5.47
N ARG A 28 11.69 8.84 5.36
CA ARG A 28 10.42 8.66 6.09
C ARG A 28 9.37 7.93 5.23
N PRO A 29 8.55 7.04 5.84
CA PRO A 29 7.38 6.50 5.17
C PRO A 29 6.34 7.61 4.93
N VAL A 30 5.50 7.43 3.90
CA VAL A 30 4.39 8.33 3.60
C VAL A 30 3.06 7.59 3.57
N SER A 31 2.01 8.24 4.07
CA SER A 31 0.63 7.79 3.91
C SER A 31 -0.07 8.70 2.89
N LEU A 32 -0.59 8.10 1.82
CA LEU A 32 -1.12 8.81 0.67
C LEU A 32 -2.62 8.62 0.54
N HIS A 33 -3.32 9.75 0.45
CA HIS A 33 -4.74 9.79 0.17
C HIS A 33 -4.99 10.02 -1.32
N GLY A 34 -5.90 9.24 -1.91
CA GLY A 34 -6.29 9.38 -3.32
C GLY A 34 -7.73 8.98 -3.54
N VAL A 35 -8.60 9.95 -3.81
CA VAL A 35 -10.02 9.75 -4.13
C VAL A 35 -10.30 10.24 -5.54
N GLN A 36 -10.91 9.39 -6.36
CA GLN A 36 -11.28 9.69 -7.75
C GLN A 36 -10.10 10.16 -8.65
N ALA A 37 -8.86 9.95 -8.21
CA ALA A 37 -7.65 10.42 -8.87
C ALA A 37 -6.52 9.37 -8.84
N HIS A 38 -6.87 8.08 -8.74
CA HIS A 38 -5.89 6.99 -8.55
C HIS A 38 -4.80 6.95 -9.62
N GLY A 39 -5.17 7.13 -10.91
CA GLY A 39 -4.19 7.18 -12.01
C GLY A 39 -3.26 8.38 -11.90
N VAL A 40 -3.82 9.57 -11.64
CA VAL A 40 -3.03 10.80 -11.46
C VAL A 40 -2.09 10.71 -10.26
N LEU A 41 -2.55 10.08 -9.16
CA LEU A 41 -1.73 9.82 -7.98
C LEU A 41 -0.59 8.89 -8.34
N PHE A 42 -0.85 7.76 -9.00
CA PHE A 42 0.19 6.84 -9.45
C PHE A 42 1.20 7.53 -10.37
N ASP A 43 0.76 8.31 -11.34
CA ASP A 43 1.64 9.05 -12.26
C ASP A 43 2.53 10.05 -11.51
N ALA A 44 1.96 10.78 -10.54
CA ALA A 44 2.70 11.77 -9.77
C ALA A 44 3.77 11.14 -8.87
N VAL A 45 3.45 10.00 -8.24
CA VAL A 45 4.40 9.29 -7.37
C VAL A 45 5.44 8.57 -8.22
N SER A 46 5.03 7.87 -9.29
CA SER A 46 5.94 7.11 -10.15
C SER A 46 6.93 7.97 -10.93
N ALA A 47 6.60 9.23 -11.18
CA ALA A 47 7.55 10.20 -11.71
C ALA A 47 8.82 10.35 -10.85
N LEU A 48 8.76 10.08 -9.54
CA LEU A 48 9.91 10.20 -8.63
C LEU A 48 10.87 9.01 -8.71
N TRP A 49 10.39 7.82 -9.07
CA TRP A 49 11.23 6.62 -9.17
C TRP A 49 11.54 6.20 -10.61
N ARG A 50 11.22 7.05 -11.59
CA ARG A 50 11.55 6.80 -13.00
C ARG A 50 13.07 6.63 -13.17
N GLY A 51 13.50 5.52 -13.73
CA GLY A 51 14.90 5.15 -13.89
C GLY A 51 15.49 4.41 -12.67
N HIS A 52 14.71 4.21 -11.60
CA HIS A 52 15.11 3.46 -10.41
C HIS A 52 14.36 2.13 -10.28
N GLU A 53 13.55 1.76 -11.27
CA GLU A 53 12.74 0.54 -11.25
C GLU A 53 13.60 -0.71 -11.02
N ARG A 54 13.05 -1.67 -10.28
CA ARG A 54 13.70 -2.96 -10.04
C ARG A 54 13.81 -3.73 -11.35
N ARG A 55 15.00 -4.31 -11.59
CA ARG A 55 15.21 -5.15 -12.76
C ARG A 55 14.46 -6.46 -12.56
N LEU A 56 13.46 -6.70 -13.39
CA LEU A 56 12.76 -7.97 -13.38
C LEU A 56 13.58 -9.02 -14.15
N PRO A 57 13.87 -10.18 -13.55
CA PRO A 57 14.51 -11.27 -14.29
C PRO A 57 13.60 -11.69 -15.46
N SER A 58 14.22 -11.91 -16.61
CA SER A 58 13.53 -12.38 -17.81
C SER A 58 12.91 -13.76 -17.57
N ARG A 59 11.93 -14.15 -18.40
CA ARG A 59 11.32 -15.49 -18.31
C ARG A 59 12.35 -16.62 -18.43
N ARG A 60 13.44 -16.40 -19.18
CA ARG A 60 14.53 -17.36 -19.32
C ARG A 60 15.36 -17.48 -18.04
N GLU A 61 15.72 -16.36 -17.44
CA GLU A 61 16.45 -16.33 -16.16
C GLU A 61 15.61 -16.96 -15.04
N ARG A 62 14.31 -16.64 -14.93
CA ARG A 62 13.40 -17.27 -13.96
C ARG A 62 13.32 -18.79 -14.10
N ARG A 63 13.28 -19.29 -15.34
CA ARG A 63 13.23 -20.74 -15.60
C ARG A 63 14.55 -21.44 -15.30
N ALA A 64 15.68 -20.74 -15.41
CA ALA A 64 17.00 -21.28 -15.07
C ALA A 64 17.26 -21.28 -13.56
N SER A 65 16.68 -20.32 -12.83
CA SER A 65 16.78 -20.20 -11.37
C SER A 65 15.77 -21.05 -10.60
N ALA A 66 14.71 -21.54 -11.25
CA ALA A 66 13.73 -22.43 -10.63
C ALA A 66 14.34 -23.83 -10.38
N VAL A 67 14.89 -24.04 -9.18
CA VAL A 67 15.32 -25.36 -8.72
C VAL A 67 14.06 -26.17 -8.33
N PRO A 68 13.89 -27.43 -8.79
CA PRO A 68 12.72 -28.22 -8.43
C PRO A 68 12.78 -28.60 -6.93
N GLY A 69 11.83 -28.11 -6.13
CA GLY A 69 11.63 -28.54 -4.74
C GLY A 69 12.26 -27.65 -3.66
N ALA A 70 12.67 -26.43 -3.97
CA ALA A 70 12.78 -25.41 -2.93
C ALA A 70 11.36 -24.92 -2.61
N ASP A 71 10.89 -25.16 -1.38
CA ASP A 71 9.79 -24.37 -0.83
C ASP A 71 10.10 -22.90 -1.09
N ASP A 72 9.08 -22.13 -1.49
CA ASP A 72 9.17 -20.67 -1.64
C ASP A 72 9.49 -20.07 -0.25
N ASP A 73 10.76 -20.13 0.13
CA ASP A 73 11.34 -19.25 1.14
C ASP A 73 11.20 -17.87 0.54
N ASP A 74 10.13 -17.18 0.95
CA ASP A 74 9.85 -15.77 0.71
C ASP A 74 11.02 -14.95 1.27
N GLY A 75 12.13 -14.98 0.53
CA GLY A 75 13.27 -14.12 0.74
C GLY A 75 12.76 -12.69 0.63
N ASP A 76 12.74 -12.03 1.77
CA ASP A 76 12.29 -10.66 1.92
C ASP A 76 12.86 -9.77 0.80
N PRO A 77 12.03 -9.24 -0.11
CA PRO A 77 12.49 -8.35 -1.18
C PRO A 77 12.90 -6.97 -0.62
N ASP A 78 12.86 -6.78 0.70
CA ASP A 78 13.34 -5.57 1.37
C ASP A 78 14.87 -5.58 1.58
N GLY A 79 15.58 -6.67 1.24
CA GLY A 79 17.04 -6.78 1.25
C GLY A 79 17.78 -6.08 0.08
N GLU A 80 17.27 -4.97 -0.47
CA GLU A 80 18.09 -4.04 -1.29
C GLU A 80 18.77 -3.01 -0.36
N GLU A 81 19.60 -3.52 0.55
CA GLU A 81 20.79 -2.81 1.00
C GLU A 81 21.74 -2.69 -0.23
N ASP A 82 22.49 -1.60 -0.36
CA ASP A 82 23.47 -1.34 -1.44
C ASP A 82 22.98 -0.67 -2.74
N ARG A 83 22.10 0.33 -2.63
CA ARG A 83 22.25 1.53 -3.47
C ARG A 83 22.60 2.71 -2.58
N GLU A 84 23.90 2.88 -2.31
CA GLU A 84 24.43 4.02 -1.56
C GLU A 84 24.07 5.33 -2.26
N GLY A 85 23.10 6.05 -1.70
CA GLY A 85 22.70 7.37 -2.15
C GLY A 85 21.27 7.74 -1.75
N PRO A 86 20.96 9.03 -1.57
CA PRO A 86 19.60 9.48 -1.29
C PRO A 86 18.68 9.10 -2.47
N ARG A 87 17.65 8.29 -2.19
CA ARG A 87 16.65 7.90 -3.18
C ARG A 87 15.74 9.11 -3.47
N PRO A 88 15.30 9.34 -4.71
CA PRO A 88 14.40 10.46 -5.03
C PRO A 88 12.93 10.20 -4.61
N TYR A 89 12.63 9.02 -4.07
CA TYR A 89 11.30 8.58 -3.65
C TYR A 89 11.32 8.06 -2.20
N PRO A 90 10.20 8.13 -1.47
CA PRO A 90 10.09 7.59 -0.12
C PRO A 90 10.38 6.08 -0.08
N PRO A 91 11.02 5.57 0.96
CA PRO A 91 11.33 4.14 1.06
C PRO A 91 10.06 3.26 1.14
N ARG A 92 8.99 3.80 1.75
CA ARG A 92 7.75 3.08 2.01
C ARG A 92 6.55 4.00 1.82
N ILE A 93 5.49 3.46 1.22
CA ILE A 93 4.26 4.17 0.89
C ILE A 93 3.08 3.36 1.39
N CYS A 94 2.15 4.01 2.08
CA CYS A 94 0.83 3.46 2.40
C CYS A 94 -0.22 4.13 1.52
N LEU A 95 -1.01 3.35 0.79
CA LEU A 95 -2.23 3.80 0.15
C LEU A 95 -3.36 3.79 1.19
N HIS A 96 -3.61 4.94 1.79
CA HIS A 96 -4.57 5.11 2.86
C HIS A 96 -6.01 5.09 2.35
N SER A 97 -6.90 4.43 3.10
CA SER A 97 -8.32 4.23 2.81
C SER A 97 -8.55 3.85 1.35
N PHE A 98 -7.80 2.84 0.87
CA PHE A 98 -7.77 2.53 -0.55
C PHE A 98 -9.16 2.12 -1.07
N SER A 99 -9.62 2.87 -2.07
CA SER A 99 -10.93 2.71 -2.69
C SER A 99 -10.86 2.42 -4.19
N GLY A 100 -9.68 2.15 -4.72
CA GLY A 100 -9.47 1.74 -6.12
C GLY A 100 -9.96 0.32 -6.41
N SER A 101 -9.86 -0.11 -7.65
CA SER A 101 -10.08 -1.51 -8.04
C SER A 101 -8.81 -2.35 -7.86
N ALA A 102 -8.95 -3.68 -7.86
CA ALA A 102 -7.82 -4.60 -7.89
C ALA A 102 -6.90 -4.38 -9.11
N ASP A 103 -7.46 -3.99 -10.26
CA ASP A 103 -6.67 -3.67 -11.46
C ASP A 103 -5.75 -2.46 -11.25
N LEU A 104 -6.26 -1.39 -10.61
CA LEU A 104 -5.45 -0.22 -10.26
C LEU A 104 -4.39 -0.57 -9.22
N LEU A 105 -4.72 -1.44 -8.27
CA LEU A 105 -3.77 -1.95 -7.28
C LEU A 105 -2.60 -2.69 -7.94
N GLY A 106 -2.84 -3.40 -9.04
CA GLY A 106 -1.79 -4.12 -9.79
C GLY A 106 -0.66 -3.22 -10.30
N GLN A 107 -0.92 -1.93 -10.52
CA GLN A 107 0.14 -0.97 -10.88
C GLN A 107 1.10 -0.69 -9.71
N TRP A 108 0.54 -0.56 -8.51
CA TRP A 108 1.28 -0.34 -7.28
C TRP A 108 2.03 -1.58 -6.80
N MET A 109 1.46 -2.75 -7.02
CA MET A 109 2.03 -4.05 -6.65
C MET A 109 2.95 -4.63 -7.74
N ASN A 110 3.27 -3.85 -8.77
CA ASN A 110 4.20 -4.32 -9.80
C ASN A 110 5.59 -4.53 -9.17
N PRO A 111 6.22 -5.70 -9.34
CA PRO A 111 7.54 -5.97 -8.75
C PRO A 111 8.66 -5.03 -9.23
N SER A 112 8.44 -4.26 -10.31
CA SER A 112 9.38 -3.22 -10.76
C SER A 112 9.34 -1.96 -9.88
N VAL A 113 8.30 -1.77 -9.06
CA VAL A 113 8.21 -0.63 -8.13
C VAL A 113 9.32 -0.76 -7.08
N PRO A 114 10.18 0.27 -6.91
CA PRO A 114 11.39 0.15 -6.11
C PRO A 114 11.24 0.58 -4.65
N CYS A 115 10.01 0.85 -4.20
CA CYS A 115 9.68 1.13 -2.80
C CYS A 115 8.64 0.13 -2.30
N ALA A 116 8.62 -0.13 -1.00
CA ALA A 116 7.59 -0.98 -0.42
C ALA A 116 6.25 -0.24 -0.40
N VAL A 117 5.21 -0.83 -0.99
CA VAL A 117 3.87 -0.26 -1.02
C VAL A 117 2.95 -1.11 -0.14
N PHE A 118 2.29 -0.45 0.80
CA PHE A 118 1.29 -0.98 1.71
C PHE A 118 -0.09 -0.44 1.35
N VAL A 119 -1.15 -1.17 1.70
CA VAL A 119 -2.53 -0.78 1.45
C VAL A 119 -3.30 -0.81 2.76
N SER A 120 -3.82 0.35 3.16
CA SER A 120 -4.69 0.47 4.33
C SER A 120 -6.14 0.52 3.91
N LEU A 121 -7.00 -0.12 4.71
CA LEU A 121 -8.42 -0.29 4.44
C LEU A 121 -9.22 0.15 5.68
N SER A 122 -10.37 0.79 5.45
CA SER A 122 -11.21 1.34 6.51
C SER A 122 -12.70 1.04 6.31
N VAL A 123 -13.44 0.84 7.40
CA VAL A 123 -14.86 0.46 7.36
C VAL A 123 -15.69 1.51 6.62
N ALA A 124 -15.45 2.79 6.94
CA ALA A 124 -16.22 3.93 6.44
C ALA A 124 -16.23 4.02 4.91
N ILE A 125 -15.16 3.58 4.27
CA ILE A 125 -15.00 3.63 2.81
C ILE A 125 -15.40 2.29 2.16
N ASN A 126 -15.13 1.17 2.81
CA ASN A 126 -15.15 -0.12 2.13
C ASN A 126 -16.39 -1.01 2.43
N LEU A 127 -17.14 -0.77 3.52
CA LEU A 127 -18.21 -1.71 3.97
C LEU A 127 -19.65 -1.15 3.91
N GLY A 128 -19.86 0.05 3.36
CA GLY A 128 -21.17 0.73 3.37
C GLY A 128 -22.26 0.13 2.47
N SER A 129 -21.97 -0.85 1.61
CA SER A 129 -22.94 -1.56 0.76
C SER A 129 -22.44 -2.95 0.34
N ASP A 130 -23.31 -3.85 -0.10
CA ASP A 130 -22.92 -5.20 -0.54
C ASP A 130 -21.99 -5.17 -1.77
N ALA A 131 -22.23 -4.24 -2.69
CA ALA A 131 -21.33 -3.98 -3.80
C ALA A 131 -19.95 -3.49 -3.32
N GLY A 132 -19.93 -2.66 -2.26
CA GLY A 132 -18.69 -2.24 -1.58
C GLY A 132 -17.94 -3.41 -0.97
N ARG A 133 -18.64 -4.30 -0.26
CA ARG A 133 -18.05 -5.51 0.33
C ARG A 133 -17.44 -6.45 -0.72
N ALA A 134 -18.15 -6.70 -1.82
CA ALA A 134 -17.65 -7.55 -2.90
C ALA A 134 -16.38 -6.95 -3.54
N LYS A 135 -16.36 -5.63 -3.74
CA LYS A 135 -15.17 -4.92 -4.22
C LYS A 135 -14.01 -4.99 -3.22
N LEU A 136 -14.29 -4.83 -1.93
CA LEU A 136 -13.30 -4.95 -0.87
C LEU A 136 -12.67 -6.34 -0.87
N ASP A 137 -13.47 -7.41 -0.94
CA ASP A 137 -12.95 -8.79 -0.96
C ASP A 137 -11.96 -9.01 -2.11
N LEU A 138 -12.29 -8.54 -3.32
CA LEU A 138 -11.39 -8.61 -4.47
C LEU A 138 -10.08 -7.84 -4.24
N VAL A 139 -10.16 -6.64 -3.66
CA VAL A 139 -8.98 -5.83 -3.34
C VAL A 139 -8.13 -6.51 -2.28
N VAL A 140 -8.72 -6.95 -1.17
CA VAL A 140 -8.01 -7.62 -0.07
C VAL A 140 -7.28 -8.86 -0.58
N ARG A 141 -7.94 -9.70 -1.38
CA ARG A 141 -7.29 -10.88 -1.96
C ARG A 141 -6.11 -10.55 -2.86
N ALA A 142 -6.15 -9.41 -3.54
CA ALA A 142 -5.10 -8.96 -4.45
C ALA A 142 -3.91 -8.27 -3.75
N VAL A 143 -4.06 -7.74 -2.53
CA VAL A 143 -2.95 -7.19 -1.75
C VAL A 143 -2.07 -8.34 -1.24
N PRO A 144 -0.73 -8.30 -1.36
CA PRO A 144 0.14 -9.28 -0.72
C PRO A 144 -0.05 -9.33 0.81
N ASP A 145 0.10 -10.52 1.39
CA ASP A 145 -0.16 -10.76 2.81
C ASP A 145 0.69 -9.89 3.74
N ASP A 146 1.89 -9.53 3.30
CA ASP A 146 2.87 -8.74 4.02
C ASP A 146 2.77 -7.22 3.76
N ARG A 147 1.76 -6.79 2.97
CA ARG A 147 1.54 -5.38 2.59
C ARG A 147 0.17 -4.84 2.97
N ILE A 148 -0.65 -5.62 3.67
CA ILE A 148 -1.98 -5.18 4.12
C ILE A 148 -1.92 -4.50 5.48
N LEU A 149 -2.63 -3.37 5.60
CA LEU A 149 -2.81 -2.58 6.82
C LEU A 149 -4.31 -2.35 7.07
N VAL A 150 -4.65 -2.01 8.32
CA VAL A 150 -6.01 -1.72 8.76
C VAL A 150 -6.03 -0.39 9.51
N GLU A 151 -7.05 0.42 9.25
CA GLU A 151 -7.29 1.66 9.98
C GLU A 151 -8.79 1.90 10.20
N SER A 152 -9.13 2.75 11.17
CA SER A 152 -10.52 3.14 11.42
C SER A 152 -10.99 4.25 10.47
N ASP A 153 -10.08 5.17 10.14
CA ASP A 153 -10.36 6.45 9.47
C ASP A 153 -11.46 7.28 10.17
N LEU A 154 -11.54 7.15 11.50
CA LEU A 154 -12.47 7.92 12.34
C LEU A 154 -11.75 9.08 13.03
N HIS A 155 -12.41 10.23 13.06
CA HIS A 155 -11.93 11.45 13.71
C HIS A 155 -11.98 11.41 15.25
N THR A 156 -12.56 10.37 15.85
CA THR A 156 -12.70 10.22 17.30
C THR A 156 -12.10 8.92 17.78
N ALA A 157 -11.41 8.99 18.92
CA ALA A 157 -10.96 7.81 19.65
C ALA A 157 -12.10 7.24 20.53
N GLY A 158 -11.92 5.99 20.98
CA GLY A 158 -12.82 5.30 21.89
C GLY A 158 -13.59 4.15 21.25
N PRO A 159 -14.66 3.65 21.89
CA PRO A 159 -15.33 2.43 21.48
C PRO A 159 -15.75 2.35 20.00
N PRO A 160 -16.21 3.44 19.35
CA PRO A 160 -16.52 3.40 17.92
C PRO A 160 -15.30 3.15 17.03
N MET A 161 -14.13 3.68 17.41
CA MET A 161 -12.86 3.47 16.72
C MET A 161 -12.44 2.00 16.81
N ASP A 162 -12.48 1.45 18.03
CA ASP A 162 -12.08 0.07 18.29
C ASP A 162 -13.01 -0.91 17.57
N ALA A 163 -14.32 -0.65 17.57
CA ALA A 163 -15.30 -1.45 16.85
C ALA A 163 -15.05 -1.42 15.32
N ALA A 164 -14.75 -0.25 14.76
CA ALA A 164 -14.43 -0.12 13.33
C ALA A 164 -13.15 -0.87 12.96
N LEU A 165 -12.11 -0.80 13.81
CA LEU A 165 -10.89 -1.59 13.61
C LEU A 165 -11.21 -3.09 13.64
N GLU A 166 -11.90 -3.56 14.68
CA GLU A 166 -12.25 -4.98 14.82
C GLU A 166 -13.06 -5.48 13.61
N GLU A 167 -14.05 -4.72 13.15
CA GLU A 167 -14.85 -5.05 11.98
C GLU A 167 -13.96 -5.21 10.73
N MET A 168 -13.03 -4.27 10.50
CA MET A 168 -12.13 -4.36 9.35
C MET A 168 -11.13 -5.52 9.47
N TYR A 169 -10.57 -5.77 10.66
CA TYR A 169 -9.72 -6.95 10.90
C TYR A 169 -10.46 -8.24 10.56
N ARG A 170 -11.70 -8.39 11.02
CA ARG A 170 -12.54 -9.56 10.72
C ARG A 170 -12.84 -9.69 9.23
N ALA A 171 -13.15 -8.58 8.55
CA ALA A 171 -13.40 -8.57 7.12
C ALA A 171 -12.15 -8.99 6.31
N VAL A 172 -10.98 -8.46 6.65
CA VAL A 172 -9.71 -8.82 6.02
C VAL A 172 -9.39 -10.29 6.26
N CYS A 173 -9.48 -10.77 7.49
CA CYS A 173 -9.21 -12.17 7.83
C CYS A 173 -10.15 -13.11 7.08
N ALA A 174 -11.44 -12.79 6.99
CA ALA A 174 -12.42 -13.58 6.25
C ALA A 174 -12.09 -13.65 4.75
N ALA A 175 -11.72 -12.52 4.13
CA ALA A 175 -11.32 -12.49 2.72
C ALA A 175 -10.02 -13.27 2.47
N LYS A 176 -9.06 -13.18 3.40
CA LYS A 176 -7.78 -13.90 3.30
C LYS A 176 -7.82 -15.37 3.73
N GLY A 177 -8.88 -15.78 4.42
CA GLY A 177 -8.96 -17.11 5.04
C GLY A 177 -8.03 -17.27 6.25
N TRP A 178 -7.65 -16.18 6.91
CA TRP A 178 -6.80 -16.20 8.09
C TRP A 178 -7.63 -16.42 9.37
N ALA A 179 -7.04 -17.10 10.35
CA ALA A 179 -7.54 -17.01 11.72
C ALA A 179 -7.36 -15.57 12.22
N LEU A 180 -8.31 -15.09 13.03
CA LEU A 180 -8.29 -13.69 13.48
C LEU A 180 -7.01 -13.32 14.22
N GLU A 181 -6.53 -14.19 15.11
CA GLU A 181 -5.30 -13.95 15.87
C GLU A 181 -4.07 -13.85 14.95
N ASP A 182 -3.98 -14.72 13.95
CA ASP A 182 -2.90 -14.69 12.96
C ASP A 182 -2.97 -13.45 12.07
N GLY A 183 -4.16 -13.07 11.65
CA GLY A 183 -4.36 -11.85 10.87
C GLY A 183 -3.97 -10.59 11.64
N VAL A 184 -4.36 -10.51 12.92
CA VAL A 184 -3.96 -9.39 13.81
C VAL A 184 -2.45 -9.31 13.94
N ARG A 185 -1.77 -10.45 14.15
CA ARG A 185 -0.31 -10.51 14.24
C ARG A 185 0.36 -10.05 12.95
N ARG A 186 -0.04 -10.63 11.81
CA ARG A 186 0.50 -10.28 10.48
C ARG A 186 0.35 -8.79 10.17
N ILE A 187 -0.84 -8.23 10.37
CA ILE A 187 -1.10 -6.81 10.12
C ILE A 187 -0.28 -5.93 11.09
N GLY A 188 -0.09 -6.36 12.34
CA GLY A 188 0.81 -5.70 13.30
C GLY A 188 2.26 -5.69 12.83
N ASP A 189 2.76 -6.81 12.32
CA ASP A 189 4.12 -6.92 11.76
C ASP A 189 4.26 -6.03 10.51
N ASN A 190 3.26 -6.02 9.63
CA ASN A 190 3.19 -5.14 8.47
C ASN A 190 3.22 -3.66 8.87
N PHE A 191 2.51 -3.28 9.94
CA PHE A 191 2.52 -1.92 10.48
C PHE A 191 3.92 -1.54 10.99
N CYS A 192 4.58 -2.45 11.71
CA CYS A 192 5.95 -2.24 12.16
C CYS A 192 6.92 -2.02 10.98
N ARG A 193 6.83 -2.86 9.94
CA ARG A 193 7.62 -2.69 8.70
C ARG A 193 7.32 -1.36 8.00
N PHE A 194 6.06 -0.96 7.93
CA PHE A 194 5.68 0.32 7.32
C PHE A 194 6.26 1.52 8.09
N VAL A 195 6.07 1.56 9.41
CA VAL A 195 6.44 2.72 10.23
C VAL A 195 7.94 2.77 10.46
N PHE A 196 8.54 1.65 10.89
CA PHE A 196 9.91 1.63 11.39
C PHE A 196 10.93 1.17 10.33
N GLY A 197 10.50 0.37 9.35
CA GLY A 197 11.39 -0.27 8.38
C GLY A 197 11.72 -1.67 8.86
#